data_AF-A0A1Y3AHV3-F1
#
_entry.id   AF-A0A1Y3AHV3-F1
#
_cell.length_a   1.000
_cell.length_b   1.000
_cell.length_c   1.000
_cell.angle_alpha   90.00
_cell.angle_beta   90.00
_cell.angle_gamma   90.00
#
_symmetry.space_group_name_H-M   'P 1'
#
loop_
_entity.id
_entity.type
_entity.pdbx_description
1 polymer ?
#
loop_
_entity_poly.entity_id
_entity_poly.type
_entity_poly.pdbx_seq_one_letter_code
_entity_poly.pdbx_strand_id
1 'polypeptide(L)'
;MRAPLAAAALVALGVLLMANPLFLPVSVGEADPAYTHTVRSVTAGSSVGLDAPTDEGLDDSNAVVAYADLDPAARAAFARARDAPEGAFGVESPDERVDSLSYPTDPTLGDGLLIVELDGERYEFWTRTVEREPGAVVAQRVVLQPVAFLGGFLAVVAGAAVGLRERLGEG
;
A
#
# COMPACT_ATOMS: atom_id res chain seq x y z
N MET A 1 10.97 -35.95 38.12
CA MET A 1 9.61 -35.86 37.54
C MET A 1 9.20 -34.48 37.02
N ARG A 2 9.67 -33.34 37.57
CA ARG A 2 9.22 -32.01 37.12
C ARG A 2 9.91 -31.48 35.84
N ALA A 3 11.18 -31.81 35.64
CA ALA A 3 11.97 -31.35 34.50
C ALA A 3 11.61 -31.98 33.12
N PRO A 4 11.18 -33.25 32.99
CA PRO A 4 10.72 -33.77 31.69
C PRO A 4 9.38 -33.15 31.26
N LEU A 5 8.50 -32.86 32.22
CA LEU A 5 7.26 -32.10 31.98
C LEU A 5 7.57 -30.66 31.54
N ALA A 6 8.57 -30.02 32.13
CA ALA A 6 9.00 -28.69 31.74
C ALA A 6 9.61 -28.66 30.32
N ALA A 7 10.44 -29.65 29.97
CA ALA A 7 11.00 -29.78 28.62
C ALA A 7 9.91 -29.99 27.56
N ALA A 8 8.96 -30.89 27.83
CA ALA A 8 7.83 -31.13 26.93
C ALA A 8 6.93 -29.89 26.78
N ALA A 9 6.68 -29.16 27.88
CA ALA A 9 5.91 -27.92 27.84
C ALA A 9 6.60 -26.81 27.02
N LEU A 10 7.92 -26.67 27.15
CA LEU A 10 8.70 -25.69 26.38
C LEU A 10 8.72 -26.01 24.89
N VAL A 11 8.87 -27.28 24.52
CA VAL A 11 8.83 -27.71 23.12
C VAL A 11 7.42 -27.50 22.54
N ALA A 12 6.36 -27.89 23.26
CA ALA A 12 4.98 -27.70 22.81
C ALA A 12 4.63 -26.21 22.64
N LEU A 13 5.03 -25.36 23.60
CA LEU A 13 4.87 -23.91 23.50
C LEU A 13 5.65 -23.34 22.31
N GLY A 14 6.89 -23.78 22.12
CA GLY A 14 7.74 -23.33 21.03
C GLY A 14 7.16 -23.68 19.65
N VAL A 15 6.68 -24.91 19.49
CA VAL A 15 5.99 -25.36 18.28
C VAL A 15 4.69 -24.57 18.05
N LEU A 16 3.90 -24.32 19.10
CA LEU A 16 2.67 -23.52 18.96
C LEU A 16 2.96 -22.08 18.50
N LEU A 17 3.99 -21.44 19.06
CA LEU A 17 4.41 -20.09 18.68
C LEU A 17 4.96 -20.03 17.24
N MET A 18 5.71 -21.05 16.82
CA MET A 18 6.26 -21.12 15.46
C MET A 18 5.23 -21.54 14.42
N ALA A 19 4.28 -22.40 14.77
CA ALA A 19 3.28 -22.94 13.85
C ALA A 19 2.19 -21.92 13.51
N ASN A 20 1.97 -20.90 14.35
CA ASN A 20 0.83 -20.02 14.16
C ASN A 20 1.06 -18.49 14.30
N PRO A 21 1.95 -17.89 13.51
CA PRO A 21 1.88 -16.46 13.21
C PRO A 21 0.79 -16.11 12.17
N LEU A 22 0.31 -17.07 11.37
CA LEU A 22 -0.60 -16.85 10.23
C LEU A 22 -2.10 -16.86 10.56
N PHE A 23 -2.52 -17.41 11.69
CA PHE A 23 -3.93 -17.49 12.10
C PHE A 23 -4.25 -16.65 13.35
N LEU A 24 -3.34 -15.77 13.79
CA LEU A 24 -3.73 -14.71 14.71
C LEU A 24 -4.76 -13.82 14.00
N PRO A 25 -5.93 -13.54 14.62
CA PRO A 25 -6.92 -12.67 14.01
C PRO A 25 -6.23 -11.36 13.64
N VAL A 26 -6.20 -11.08 12.34
CA VAL A 26 -5.68 -9.82 11.83
C VAL A 26 -6.59 -8.74 12.38
N SER A 27 -6.02 -7.73 13.01
CA SER A 27 -6.78 -6.56 13.41
C SER A 27 -7.41 -5.99 12.13
N VAL A 28 -8.73 -6.09 11.99
CA VAL A 28 -9.46 -5.41 10.91
C VAL A 28 -9.40 -3.92 11.27
N GLY A 29 -8.30 -3.28 10.89
CA GLY A 29 -8.18 -1.83 10.97
C GLY A 29 -9.05 -1.21 9.89
N GLU A 30 -9.57 -0.01 10.15
CA GLU A 30 -10.17 0.82 9.12
C GLU A 30 -9.19 0.94 7.94
N ALA A 31 -9.70 0.92 6.71
CA ALA A 31 -8.87 1.15 5.53
C ALA A 31 -8.11 2.48 5.69
N ASP A 32 -6.83 2.49 5.33
CA ASP A 32 -5.97 3.67 5.38
C ASP A 32 -5.79 4.21 3.94
N PRO A 33 -6.76 5.00 3.43
CA PRO A 33 -6.73 5.46 2.05
C PRO A 33 -5.56 6.43 1.85
N ALA A 34 -4.73 6.16 0.85
CA ALA A 34 -3.82 7.15 0.29
C ALA A 34 -4.45 7.77 -0.95
N TYR A 35 -4.28 9.06 -1.16
CA TYR A 35 -4.69 9.72 -2.39
C TYR A 35 -3.45 10.05 -3.20
N THR A 36 -3.38 9.59 -4.45
CA THR A 36 -2.20 9.77 -5.30
C THR A 36 -2.53 10.64 -6.49
N HIS A 37 -1.59 11.52 -6.84
CA HIS A 37 -1.61 12.39 -8.00
C HIS A 37 -0.43 12.04 -8.89
N THR A 38 -0.69 11.66 -10.15
CA THR A 38 0.34 11.24 -11.10
C THR A 38 0.18 12.02 -12.41
N VAL A 39 1.28 12.53 -12.94
CA VAL A 39 1.36 13.21 -14.23
C VAL A 39 2.26 12.42 -15.15
N ARG A 40 1.78 12.12 -16.35
CA ARG A 40 2.54 11.45 -17.41
C ARG A 40 2.36 12.17 -18.73
N SER A 41 3.43 12.33 -19.51
CA SER A 41 3.33 12.83 -20.88
C SER A 41 2.53 11.86 -21.75
N VAL A 42 1.65 12.37 -22.60
CA VAL A 42 0.96 11.58 -23.60
C VAL A 42 1.94 11.19 -24.71
N THR A 43 2.34 9.92 -24.77
CA THR A 43 3.26 9.37 -25.81
C THR A 43 2.57 8.25 -26.60
N ALA A 44 3.17 7.78 -27.70
CA ALA A 44 2.60 6.77 -28.61
C ALA A 44 2.35 5.35 -28.05
N GLY A 45 2.33 5.19 -26.73
CA GLY A 45 1.90 3.99 -26.01
C GLY A 45 1.09 4.31 -24.74
N SER A 46 0.59 5.55 -24.61
CA SER A 46 -0.32 5.93 -23.54
C SER A 46 -1.66 5.23 -23.71
N SER A 47 -2.20 4.70 -22.62
CA SER A 47 -3.49 4.00 -22.59
C SER A 47 -4.65 4.84 -23.13
N VAL A 48 -4.48 6.16 -23.20
CA VAL A 48 -5.50 7.12 -23.63
C VAL A 48 -5.01 8.02 -24.79
N GLY A 49 -3.79 7.80 -25.29
CA GLY A 49 -2.96 8.89 -25.82
C GLY A 49 -2.86 9.14 -27.32
N LEU A 50 -3.54 8.40 -28.18
CA LEU A 50 -3.47 8.66 -29.64
C LEU A 50 -4.82 8.54 -30.36
N ASP A 51 -5.77 7.79 -29.81
CA ASP A 51 -7.10 7.57 -30.41
C ASP A 51 -8.21 8.44 -29.80
N ALA A 52 -7.87 9.44 -28.98
CA ALA A 52 -8.83 10.48 -28.61
C ALA A 52 -9.23 11.20 -29.91
N PRO A 53 -10.47 11.03 -30.41
CA PRO A 53 -10.80 11.48 -31.75
C PRO A 53 -10.68 13.00 -31.79
N THR A 54 -9.94 13.47 -32.78
CA THR A 54 -9.96 14.86 -33.23
C THR A 54 -11.24 15.20 -34.00
N ASP A 55 -12.22 14.29 -34.02
CA ASP A 55 -13.46 14.43 -34.78
C ASP A 55 -14.59 14.99 -33.92
N GLU A 56 -15.17 16.05 -34.46
CA GLU A 56 -16.39 16.72 -34.05
C GLU A 56 -17.51 15.70 -33.77
N GLY A 57 -17.73 15.32 -32.50
CA GLY A 57 -18.87 14.47 -32.16
C GLY A 57 -18.78 13.55 -30.94
N LEU A 58 -17.79 13.70 -30.05
CA LEU A 58 -17.84 13.06 -28.72
C LEU A 58 -18.26 14.05 -27.65
N ASP A 59 -19.18 13.61 -26.82
CA ASP A 59 -19.77 14.30 -25.67
C ASP A 59 -18.69 15.04 -24.83
N ASP A 60 -19.01 16.25 -24.39
CA ASP A 60 -18.16 17.31 -23.78
C ASP A 60 -17.24 16.85 -22.61
N SER A 61 -17.42 15.65 -22.07
CA SER A 61 -16.63 15.10 -20.97
C SER A 61 -15.29 14.47 -21.38
N ASN A 62 -15.05 14.32 -22.68
CA ASN A 62 -13.77 13.82 -23.23
C ASN A 62 -12.76 14.96 -23.53
N ALA A 63 -13.07 16.17 -23.04
CA ALA A 63 -12.38 17.40 -23.40
C ALA A 63 -10.98 17.47 -22.77
N VAL A 64 -9.98 17.67 -23.62
CA VAL A 64 -8.68 18.18 -23.19
C VAL A 64 -8.92 19.49 -22.43
N VAL A 65 -8.46 19.56 -21.19
CA VAL A 65 -8.60 20.73 -20.33
C VAL A 65 -7.33 21.56 -20.42
N ALA A 66 -7.45 22.85 -20.72
CA ALA A 66 -6.27 23.72 -20.67
C ALA A 66 -5.81 23.87 -19.21
N TYR A 67 -4.50 23.84 -18.98
CA TYR A 67 -3.92 24.05 -17.64
C TYR A 67 -4.40 25.35 -16.96
N ALA A 68 -4.69 26.39 -17.75
CA ALA A 68 -5.23 27.66 -17.27
C ALA A 68 -6.69 27.56 -16.78
N ASP A 69 -7.44 26.56 -17.24
CA ASP A 69 -8.85 26.35 -16.89
C ASP A 69 -9.02 25.43 -15.67
N LEU A 70 -7.95 24.75 -15.24
CA LEU A 70 -7.94 24.01 -13.99
C LEU A 70 -8.19 24.95 -12.80
N ASP A 71 -8.95 24.46 -11.83
CA ASP A 71 -9.05 25.10 -10.52
C ASP A 71 -7.64 25.37 -9.94
N PRO A 72 -7.39 26.49 -9.24
CA PRO A 72 -6.07 26.81 -8.69
C PRO A 72 -5.45 25.69 -7.84
N ALA A 73 -6.26 24.96 -7.06
CA ALA A 73 -5.77 23.85 -6.24
C ALA A 73 -5.42 22.62 -7.11
N ALA A 74 -6.24 22.32 -8.13
CA ALA A 74 -5.93 21.25 -9.09
C ALA A 74 -4.67 21.56 -9.90
N ARG A 75 -4.49 22.83 -10.28
CA ARG A 75 -3.31 23.32 -10.98
C ARG A 75 -2.04 23.17 -10.14
N ALA A 76 -2.11 23.53 -8.86
CA ALA A 76 -1.00 23.36 -7.92
C ALA A 76 -0.65 21.88 -7.72
N ALA A 77 -1.66 21.01 -7.61
CA ALA A 77 -1.46 19.57 -7.53
C ALA A 77 -0.81 19.02 -8.82
N PHE A 78 -1.31 19.39 -10.00
CA PHE A 78 -0.71 19.00 -11.27
C PHE A 78 0.77 19.40 -11.34
N ALA A 79 1.09 20.66 -11.05
CA ALA A 79 2.46 21.15 -11.07
C ALA A 79 3.36 20.40 -10.10
N ARG A 80 2.87 20.16 -8.87
CA ARG A 80 3.60 19.40 -7.84
C ARG A 80 3.86 17.96 -8.28
N ALA A 81 2.89 17.28 -8.90
CA ALA A 81 3.08 15.93 -9.42
C ALA A 81 4.08 15.90 -10.56
N ARG A 82 3.94 16.82 -11.53
CA ARG A 82 4.86 16.90 -12.68
C ARG A 82 6.30 17.15 -12.25
N ASP A 83 6.52 18.02 -11.27
CA ASP A 83 7.86 18.41 -10.82
C ASP A 83 8.46 17.39 -9.82
N ALA A 84 7.68 16.38 -9.39
CA ALA A 84 8.17 15.31 -8.52
C ALA A 84 9.06 14.31 -9.29
N PRO A 85 10.05 13.67 -8.64
CA PRO A 85 11.01 12.78 -9.32
C PRO A 85 10.38 11.61 -10.10
N GLU A 86 9.23 11.11 -9.65
CA GLU A 86 8.51 10.00 -10.30
C GLU A 86 7.30 10.47 -11.13
N GLY A 87 7.14 11.79 -11.31
CA GLY A 87 5.93 12.37 -11.87
C GLY A 87 4.70 12.15 -10.98
N ALA A 88 4.89 11.85 -9.70
CA ALA A 88 3.80 11.52 -8.78
C ALA A 88 4.08 11.99 -7.34
N PHE A 89 3.01 12.29 -6.61
CA PHE A 89 3.04 12.42 -5.16
C PHE A 89 1.77 11.84 -4.54
N GLY A 90 1.82 11.56 -3.24
CA GLY A 90 0.67 11.11 -2.46
C GLY A 90 0.39 12.06 -1.29
N VAL A 91 -0.87 12.07 -0.86
CA VAL A 91 -1.33 12.68 0.40
C VAL A 91 -2.08 11.63 1.21
N GLU A 92 -1.89 11.68 2.52
CA GLU A 92 -2.46 10.69 3.45
C GLU A 92 -3.76 11.18 4.08
N SER A 93 -3.87 12.50 4.29
CA SER A 93 -5.07 13.09 4.87
C SER A 93 -6.16 13.33 3.81
N PRO A 94 -7.43 12.95 4.07
CA PRO A 94 -8.55 13.33 3.22
C PRO A 94 -8.72 14.84 3.05
N ASP A 95 -8.33 15.62 4.06
CA ASP A 95 -8.41 17.09 4.04
C ASP A 95 -7.34 17.73 3.13
N GLU A 96 -6.31 16.97 2.74
CA GLU A 96 -5.28 17.41 1.78
C GLU A 96 -5.65 17.12 0.33
N ARG A 97 -6.81 16.49 0.09
CA ARG A 97 -7.32 16.28 -1.26
C ARG A 97 -7.71 17.61 -1.89
N VAL A 98 -7.59 17.66 -3.20
CA VAL A 98 -8.18 18.74 -4.00
C VAL A 98 -9.65 18.42 -4.22
N ASP A 99 -10.55 19.23 -3.66
CA ASP A 99 -12.00 19.02 -3.70
C ASP A 99 -12.59 19.01 -5.13
N SER A 100 -11.96 19.72 -6.06
CA SER A 100 -12.40 19.77 -7.46
C SER A 100 -12.01 18.51 -8.26
N LEU A 101 -11.29 17.55 -7.67
CA LEU A 101 -10.82 16.33 -8.34
C LEU A 101 -11.51 15.09 -7.75
N SER A 102 -11.79 14.13 -8.62
CA SER A 102 -12.29 12.80 -8.21
C SER A 102 -11.14 11.87 -7.86
N TYR A 103 -11.33 11.01 -6.86
CA TYR A 103 -10.35 10.01 -6.41
C TYR A 103 -10.95 8.61 -6.40
N PRO A 104 -11.40 8.07 -7.54
CA PRO A 104 -11.86 6.68 -7.61
C PRO A 104 -10.69 5.72 -7.36
N THR A 105 -11.01 4.48 -6.99
CA THR A 105 -10.00 3.42 -6.87
C THR A 105 -9.48 2.99 -8.24
N ASP A 106 -10.35 3.03 -9.26
CA ASP A 106 -10.04 2.74 -10.65
C ASP A 106 -10.35 3.96 -11.52
N PRO A 107 -9.35 4.82 -11.80
CA PRO A 107 -9.55 6.06 -12.53
C PRO A 107 -9.86 5.85 -14.01
N THR A 108 -10.81 6.63 -14.53
CA THR A 108 -11.23 6.66 -15.92
C THR A 108 -11.29 8.10 -16.43
N LEU A 109 -11.35 8.31 -17.74
CA LEU A 109 -11.44 9.67 -18.30
C LEU A 109 -12.65 10.42 -17.77
N GLY A 110 -12.42 11.62 -17.23
CA GLY A 110 -13.45 12.45 -16.59
C GLY A 110 -13.75 12.05 -15.13
N ASP A 111 -13.27 10.89 -14.67
CA ASP A 111 -13.39 10.43 -13.28
C ASP A 111 -12.04 9.90 -12.78
N GLY A 112 -11.23 10.78 -12.20
CA GLY A 112 -9.90 10.43 -11.71
C GLY A 112 -8.81 10.39 -12.79
N LEU A 113 -9.15 10.72 -14.04
CA LEU A 113 -8.18 11.00 -15.10
C LEU A 113 -8.62 12.21 -15.93
N LEU A 114 -7.74 13.18 -16.08
CA LEU A 114 -7.89 14.35 -16.93
C LEU A 114 -6.76 14.40 -17.97
N ILE A 115 -7.06 14.83 -19.19
CA ILE A 115 -6.04 15.19 -20.18
C ILE A 115 -5.80 16.69 -20.08
N VAL A 116 -4.63 17.10 -19.60
CA VAL A 116 -4.26 18.49 -19.38
C VAL A 116 -3.33 18.96 -20.49
N GLU A 117 -3.67 20.06 -21.15
CA GLU A 117 -2.78 20.72 -22.11
C GLU A 117 -2.00 21.85 -21.45
N LEU A 118 -0.68 21.80 -21.57
CA LEU A 118 0.25 22.79 -21.05
C LEU A 118 1.34 23.05 -22.10
N ASP A 119 1.48 24.31 -22.51
CA ASP A 119 2.51 24.75 -23.49
C ASP A 119 2.50 23.97 -24.82
N GLY A 120 1.32 23.51 -25.24
CA GLY A 120 1.13 22.71 -26.46
C GLY A 120 1.45 21.21 -26.30
N GLU A 121 1.83 20.77 -25.11
CA GLU A 121 2.00 19.37 -24.76
C GLU A 121 0.82 18.84 -23.95
N ARG A 122 0.49 17.56 -24.13
CA ARG A 122 -0.61 16.90 -23.43
C ARG A 122 -0.08 15.97 -22.35
N TYR A 123 -0.73 16.02 -21.20
CA TYR A 123 -0.39 15.25 -20.03
C TYR A 123 -1.62 14.50 -19.52
N GLU A 124 -1.45 13.24 -19.16
CA GLU A 124 -2.42 12.51 -18.37
C GLU A 124 -2.23 12.85 -16.90
N PHE A 125 -3.24 13.46 -16.30
CA PHE A 125 -3.29 13.75 -14.88
C PHE A 125 -4.24 12.78 -14.18
N TRP A 126 -3.66 11.83 -13.46
CA TRP A 126 -4.36 10.77 -12.76
C TRP A 126 -4.50 11.11 -11.27
N THR A 127 -5.71 10.96 -10.74
CA THR A 127 -6.05 11.05 -9.32
C THR A 127 -6.81 9.81 -8.89
N ARG A 128 -6.29 9.10 -7.88
CA ARG A 128 -6.92 7.87 -7.40
C ARG A 128 -6.75 7.67 -5.91
N THR A 129 -7.66 6.89 -5.34
CA THR A 129 -7.52 6.35 -3.99
C THR A 129 -6.80 5.00 -4.06
N VAL A 130 -5.75 4.85 -3.27
CA VAL A 130 -5.04 3.58 -3.05
C VAL A 130 -5.36 3.12 -1.64
N GLU A 131 -6.08 2.02 -1.52
CA GLU A 131 -6.30 1.38 -0.22
C GLU A 131 -5.00 0.70 0.22
N ARG A 132 -4.38 1.22 1.29
CA ARG A 132 -3.23 0.58 1.91
C ARG A 132 -3.68 -0.42 2.96
N GLU A 133 -2.90 -1.49 3.13
CA GLU A 133 -3.07 -2.38 4.27
C GLU A 133 -2.97 -1.54 5.57
N PRO A 134 -3.89 -1.71 6.54
CA PRO A 134 -3.85 -0.91 7.75
C PRO A 134 -2.50 -1.06 8.46
N GLY A 135 -1.90 0.04 8.93
CA GLY A 135 -0.57 0.01 9.54
C GLY A 135 -0.45 -0.98 10.71
N ALA A 136 -1.54 -1.25 11.43
CA ALA A 136 -1.61 -2.28 12.47
C ALA A 136 -1.38 -3.71 11.92
N VAL A 137 -1.89 -4.01 10.73
CA VAL A 137 -1.67 -5.29 10.02
C VAL A 137 -0.21 -5.43 9.60
N VAL A 138 0.36 -4.36 9.07
CA VAL A 138 1.79 -4.32 8.72
C VAL A 138 2.67 -4.53 9.97
N ALA A 139 2.38 -3.84 11.07
CA ALA A 139 3.11 -3.99 12.33
C ALA A 139 2.99 -5.41 12.92
N GLN A 140 1.79 -6.01 12.87
CA GLN A 140 1.58 -7.39 13.28
C GLN A 140 2.46 -8.35 12.47
N ARG A 141 2.50 -8.16 11.14
CA ARG A 141 3.26 -9.03 10.24
C ARG A 141 4.78 -8.84 10.32
N VAL A 142 5.24 -7.60 10.41
CA VAL A 142 6.67 -7.25 10.35
C VAL A 142 7.34 -7.34 11.73
N VAL A 143 6.59 -7.16 12.81
CA VAL A 143 7.16 -7.13 14.18
C VAL A 143 6.68 -8.33 15.00
N LEU A 144 5.37 -8.51 15.12
CA LEU A 144 4.81 -9.51 16.04
C LEU A 144 5.11 -10.94 15.59
N GLN A 145 4.93 -11.24 14.30
CA GLN A 145 5.20 -12.58 13.76
C GLN A 145 6.67 -13.00 13.89
N PRO A 146 7.68 -12.17 13.53
CA PRO A 146 9.09 -12.52 13.76
C PRO A 146 9.45 -12.71 15.22
N VAL A 147 8.94 -11.86 16.12
CA VAL A 147 9.21 -11.97 17.57
C VAL A 147 8.59 -13.25 18.13
N ALA A 148 7.34 -13.57 17.77
CA ALA A 148 6.69 -14.82 18.19
C ALA A 148 7.44 -16.05 17.69
N PHE A 149 7.86 -16.04 16.42
CA PHE A 149 8.67 -17.12 15.85
C PHE A 149 10.01 -17.28 16.59
N LEU A 150 10.71 -16.19 16.86
CA LEU A 150 11.98 -16.21 17.58
C LEU A 150 11.81 -16.72 19.01
N GLY A 151 10.79 -16.25 19.72
CA GLY A 151 10.44 -16.75 21.06
C GLY A 151 10.12 -18.24 21.05
N GLY A 152 9.39 -18.71 20.03
CA GLY A 152 9.09 -20.12 19.84
C GLY A 152 10.33 -20.97 19.60
N PHE A 153 11.22 -20.50 18.71
CA PHE A 153 12.50 -21.16 18.43
C PHE A 153 13.36 -21.29 19.71
N LEU A 154 13.50 -20.21 20.48
CA LEU A 154 14.26 -20.22 21.73
C LEU A 154 13.65 -21.19 22.77
N ALA A 155 12.32 -21.28 22.84
CA ALA A 155 11.63 -22.22 23.72
C ALA A 155 11.93 -23.68 23.33
N VAL A 156 11.94 -24.01 22.04
CA VAL A 156 12.33 -25.36 21.56
C VAL A 156 13.79 -25.67 21.92
N VAL A 157 14.71 -24.74 21.69
CA VAL A 157 16.14 -24.91 22.03
C VAL A 157 16.33 -25.11 23.54
N ALA A 158 15.65 -24.31 24.36
CA ALA A 158 15.69 -24.44 25.82
C ALA A 158 15.12 -25.79 26.28
N GLY A 159 13.99 -26.24 25.70
CA GLY A 159 13.41 -27.55 25.97
C GLY A 159 14.37 -28.69 25.62
N ALA A 160 15.03 -28.62 24.47
CA ALA A 160 16.02 -29.61 24.04
C ALA A 160 17.26 -29.64 24.97
N ALA A 161 17.75 -28.46 25.39
CA ALA A 161 18.88 -28.35 26.30
C ALA A 161 18.57 -28.92 27.70
N VAL A 162 17.37 -28.65 28.23
CA VAL A 162 16.90 -29.20 29.51
C VAL A 162 16.78 -30.73 29.43
N GLY A 163 16.18 -31.25 28.35
CA GLY A 163 16.06 -32.70 28.14
C GLY A 163 17.42 -33.41 27.98
N LEU A 164 18.38 -32.80 27.26
CA LEU A 164 19.71 -33.36 27.09
C LEU A 164 20.51 -33.37 28.41
N ARG A 165 20.35 -32.34 29.24
CA ARG A 165 21.03 -32.24 30.54
C ARG A 165 20.56 -33.31 31.52
N GLU A 166 19.28 -33.66 31.53
CA GLU A 166 18.80 -34.80 32.35
C GLU A 166 19.43 -36.11 31.87
N ARG A 167 19.45 -36.37 30.57
CA ARG A 167 20.02 -37.60 30.00
C ARG A 167 21.52 -37.78 30.29
N LEU A 168 22.26 -36.69 30.45
CA LEU A 168 23.69 -36.69 30.80
C LEU A 168 23.95 -36.74 32.32
N GLY A 169 22.97 -36.37 33.15
CA GLY A 169 23.07 -36.41 34.61
C GLY A 169 22.56 -37.71 35.25
N GLU A 170 21.86 -38.54 34.47
CA GLU A 170 21.42 -39.90 34.84
C GLU A 170 22.47 -40.99 34.48
N GLY A 171 23.67 -40.61 34.03
CA GLY A 171 24.78 -41.49 33.66
C GLY A 171 25.84 -41.66 34.75
#